data_AF-A0A7J3WFN1-F1
#
_entry.id   AF-A0A7J3WFN1-F1
#
_cell.length_a   1.000
_cell.length_b   1.000
_cell.length_c   1.000
_cell.angle_alpha   90.00
_cell.angle_beta   90.00
_cell.angle_gamma   90.00
#
_symmetry.space_group_name_H-M   'P 1'
#
loop_
_entity.id
_entity.type
_entity.pdbx_description
1 polymer ?
#
loop_
_entity_poly.entity_id
_entity_poly.type
_entity_poly.pdbx_seq_one_letter_code
_entity_poly.pdbx_strand_id
1 'polypeptide(L)'
;MSLADVNVSRARYIGSPARIALGLEDHHGSGREDAWVSSQLKVFREIAPARRASIKELLGMERPYVETMSGGRHYFSRKDLEAASSLLSPRLLESRIFPIIFSRGELEDAYVLRDAESAEAFRTLIGVKRVERLATGEYYAYKSLVIHFLSLYSSLGVITP
;
A
#
# COMPACT_ATOMS: atom_id res chain seq x y z
N MET A 1 27.15 -13.28 57.95
CA MET A 1 27.96 -12.05 58.09
C MET A 1 28.19 -11.54 56.68
N SER A 2 27.44 -10.59 56.13
CA SER A 2 27.27 -9.15 56.42
C SER A 2 28.29 -8.26 55.68
N LEU A 3 27.70 -7.40 54.80
CA LEU A 3 28.08 -6.06 54.32
C LEU A 3 29.38 -5.86 53.52
N ALA A 4 29.28 -5.31 52.31
CA ALA A 4 29.35 -3.85 52.12
C ALA A 4 29.25 -3.45 50.63
N ASP A 5 28.61 -2.30 50.42
CA ASP A 5 28.37 -1.55 49.19
C ASP A 5 29.62 -1.18 48.39
N VAL A 6 29.51 -1.11 47.04
CA VAL A 6 30.06 0.00 46.23
C VAL A 6 29.19 0.21 44.98
N ASN A 7 28.62 1.41 44.89
CA ASN A 7 27.94 2.00 43.75
C ASN A 7 28.97 2.41 42.65
N VAL A 8 28.58 2.41 41.36
CA VAL A 8 28.84 3.45 40.34
C VAL A 8 28.87 2.89 38.89
N SER A 9 28.04 3.52 38.05
CA SER A 9 28.17 3.76 36.60
C SER A 9 27.70 2.75 35.55
N ARG A 10 26.59 3.16 34.88
CA ARG A 10 26.49 3.35 33.42
C ARG A 10 27.46 2.51 32.56
N ALA A 11 27.01 1.35 32.12
CA ALA A 11 27.53 0.71 30.92
C ALA A 11 26.48 0.85 29.80
N ARG A 12 26.82 1.67 28.80
CA ARG A 12 26.11 1.73 27.52
C ARG A 12 26.14 0.35 26.88
N TYR A 13 25.02 -0.07 26.32
CA TYR A 13 24.95 -1.21 25.41
C TYR A 13 25.97 -1.00 24.29
N ILE A 14 27.05 -1.79 24.32
CA ILE A 14 28.06 -1.86 23.27
C ILE A 14 27.54 -2.91 22.28
N GLY A 15 27.61 -2.59 20.99
CA GLY A 15 26.95 -3.31 19.90
C GLY A 15 27.22 -4.81 19.84
N SER A 16 26.29 -5.51 19.18
CA SER A 16 26.32 -6.96 18.99
C SER A 16 27.63 -7.40 18.30
N PRO A 17 28.35 -8.41 18.85
CA PRO A 17 29.65 -8.87 18.35
C PRO A 17 29.62 -9.41 16.90
N ALA A 18 28.45 -9.65 16.33
CA ALA A 18 28.30 -10.08 14.94
C ALA A 18 28.75 -9.03 13.90
N ARG A 19 28.79 -7.74 14.25
CA ARG A 19 29.06 -6.65 13.28
C ARG A 19 30.55 -6.48 12.94
N ILE A 20 31.43 -6.85 13.86
CA ILE A 20 32.89 -6.67 13.70
C ILE A 20 33.48 -7.69 12.70
N ALA A 21 32.88 -8.87 12.58
CA ALA A 21 33.37 -9.93 11.68
C ALA A 21 33.15 -9.65 10.19
N LEU A 22 32.32 -8.67 9.82
CA LEU A 22 31.92 -8.39 8.43
C LEU A 22 32.56 -7.11 7.84
N GLY A 23 33.43 -6.42 8.56
CA GLY A 23 34.14 -5.24 8.03
C GLY A 23 33.22 -4.10 7.59
N LEU A 24 32.00 -4.01 8.13
CA LEU A 24 31.09 -2.91 7.87
C LEU A 24 31.45 -1.74 8.78
N GLU A 25 32.15 -0.75 8.22
CA GLU A 25 32.39 0.52 8.90
C GLU A 25 31.05 1.23 9.19
N ASP A 26 30.91 1.76 10.41
CA ASP A 26 29.77 2.59 10.81
C ASP A 26 29.84 3.94 10.07
N HIS A 27 29.24 4.00 8.89
CA HIS A 27 28.96 5.27 8.24
C HIS A 27 27.84 6.00 9.00
N HIS A 28 28.24 6.94 9.85
CA HIS A 28 27.39 8.00 10.39
C HIS A 28 26.92 8.93 9.27
N GLY A 29 25.92 8.50 8.51
CA GLY A 29 25.28 9.26 7.44
C GLY A 29 23.76 9.27 7.52
N SER A 30 23.11 9.02 8.66
CA SER A 30 21.70 8.59 8.63
C SER A 30 20.64 9.65 8.97
N GLY A 31 20.98 10.84 9.49
CA GLY A 31 19.95 11.78 9.98
C GLY A 31 19.00 12.35 8.92
N ARG A 32 19.48 12.57 7.69
CA ARG A 32 18.67 13.12 6.58
C ARG A 32 17.99 12.03 5.75
N GLU A 33 18.66 10.90 5.57
CA GLU A 33 18.12 9.74 4.86
C GLU A 33 17.01 9.06 5.68
N ASP A 34 17.21 8.88 6.98
CA ASP A 34 16.19 8.35 7.90
C ASP A 34 14.98 9.28 8.00
N ALA A 35 15.20 10.60 8.01
CA ALA A 35 14.14 11.59 8.02
C ALA A 35 13.36 11.61 6.69
N TRP A 36 14.06 11.49 5.56
CA TRP A 36 13.44 11.40 4.24
C TRP A 36 12.64 10.10 4.10
N VAL A 37 13.21 8.95 4.44
CA VAL A 37 12.51 7.65 4.45
C VAL A 37 11.31 7.69 5.39
N SER A 38 11.45 8.25 6.59
CA SER A 38 10.34 8.41 7.54
C SER A 38 9.24 9.32 6.99
N SER A 39 9.59 10.39 6.27
CA SER A 39 8.63 11.28 5.63
C SER A 39 7.88 10.60 4.48
N GLN A 40 8.58 9.80 3.65
CA GLN A 40 7.98 9.03 2.55
C GLN A 40 7.04 7.94 3.10
N LEU A 41 7.47 7.24 4.16
CA LEU A 41 6.64 6.25 4.86
C LEU A 41 5.41 6.86 5.52
N LYS A 42 5.51 8.10 6.03
CA LYS A 42 4.38 8.82 6.61
C LYS A 42 3.33 9.16 5.56
N VAL A 43 3.73 9.74 4.42
CA VAL A 43 2.82 10.04 3.30
C VAL A 43 2.18 8.75 2.77
N PHE A 44 2.93 7.66 2.68
CA PHE A 44 2.38 6.35 2.30
C PHE A 44 1.32 5.84 3.29
N ARG A 45 1.58 5.90 4.60
CA ARG A 45 0.61 5.49 5.64
C ARG A 45 -0.64 6.36 5.66
N GLU A 46 -0.53 7.61 5.22
CA GLU A 46 -1.68 8.52 5.11
C GLU A 46 -2.66 8.08 4.01
N ILE A 47 -2.15 7.55 2.89
CA ILE A 47 -2.96 7.15 1.72
C ILE A 47 -3.28 5.65 1.67
N ALA A 48 -2.50 4.80 2.36
CA ALA A 48 -2.69 3.36 2.32
C ALA A 48 -3.95 2.94 3.10
N PRO A 49 -4.89 2.21 2.50
CA PRO A 49 -6.07 1.73 3.21
C PRO A 49 -5.68 0.70 4.29
N ALA A 50 -6.17 0.87 5.52
CA ALA A 50 -6.03 -0.12 6.59
C ALA A 50 -6.83 -1.39 6.30
N ARG A 51 -7.91 -1.24 5.52
CA ARG A 51 -8.73 -2.35 5.02
C ARG A 51 -9.25 -2.02 3.63
N ARG A 52 -9.53 -3.08 2.85
CA ARG A 52 -10.32 -2.97 1.62
C ARG A 52 -11.79 -3.29 1.90
N ALA A 53 -12.67 -2.74 1.08
CA ALA A 53 -14.11 -2.98 1.13
C ALA A 53 -14.63 -3.44 -0.25
N SER A 54 -15.83 -4.00 -0.27
CA SER A 54 -16.52 -4.34 -1.51
C SER A 54 -17.42 -3.19 -1.98
N ILE A 55 -17.76 -3.14 -3.27
CA ILE A 55 -18.71 -2.12 -3.77
C ILE A 55 -20.06 -2.27 -3.07
N LYS A 56 -20.51 -3.50 -2.83
CA LYS A 56 -21.77 -3.78 -2.11
C LYS A 56 -21.75 -3.19 -0.70
N GLU A 57 -20.64 -3.35 0.03
CA GLU A 57 -20.46 -2.75 1.35
C GLU A 57 -20.48 -1.22 1.27
N LEU A 58 -19.71 -0.64 0.34
CA LEU A 58 -19.55 0.81 0.19
C LEU A 58 -20.84 1.51 -0.22
N LEU A 59 -21.63 0.94 -1.15
CA LEU A 59 -22.91 1.51 -1.59
C LEU A 59 -23.96 1.52 -0.46
N GLY A 60 -23.87 0.58 0.48
CA GLY A 60 -24.74 0.52 1.66
C GLY A 60 -24.43 1.56 2.74
N MET A 61 -23.30 2.26 2.64
CA MET A 61 -22.94 3.33 3.57
C MET A 61 -23.61 4.64 3.15
N GLU A 62 -24.05 5.45 4.11
CA GLU A 62 -24.53 6.81 3.85
C GLU A 62 -23.42 7.66 3.20
N ARG A 63 -22.23 7.61 3.80
CA ARG A 63 -20.99 8.23 3.31
C ARG A 63 -19.95 7.12 3.10
N PRO A 64 -19.66 6.69 1.86
CA PRO A 64 -18.75 5.59 1.60
C PRO A 64 -17.29 5.93 1.95
N TYR A 65 -16.66 5.14 2.83
CA TYR A 65 -15.23 5.29 3.13
C TYR A 65 -14.60 3.99 3.66
N VAL A 66 -13.26 3.93 3.60
CA VAL A 66 -12.45 3.00 4.41
C VAL A 66 -11.45 3.79 5.25
N GLU A 67 -11.00 3.20 6.36
CA GLU A 67 -9.95 3.78 7.19
C GLU A 67 -8.58 3.60 6.52
N THR A 68 -7.70 4.58 6.65
CA THR A 68 -6.29 4.47 6.22
C THR A 68 -5.41 4.02 7.38
N MET A 69 -4.19 3.56 7.09
CA MET A 69 -3.25 3.08 8.13
C MET A 69 -2.87 4.16 9.14
N SER A 70 -3.04 5.44 8.79
CA SER A 70 -2.84 6.58 9.68
C SER A 70 -4.05 6.92 10.58
N GLY A 71 -5.16 6.19 10.45
CA GLY A 71 -6.44 6.52 11.12
C GLY A 71 -7.26 7.57 10.37
N GLY A 72 -6.81 8.01 9.18
CA GLY A 72 -7.58 8.84 8.27
C GLY A 72 -8.68 8.06 7.55
N ARG A 73 -9.30 8.70 6.54
CA ARG A 73 -10.37 8.10 5.73
C ARG A 73 -10.12 8.30 4.24
N HIS A 74 -10.22 7.23 3.48
CA HIS A 74 -10.33 7.26 2.02
C HIS A 74 -11.81 7.22 1.66
N TYR A 75 -12.34 8.33 1.14
CA TYR A 75 -13.74 8.44 0.75
C TYR A 75 -13.94 7.98 -0.69
N PHE A 76 -15.08 7.34 -0.95
CA PHE A 76 -15.47 6.91 -2.29
C PHE A 76 -16.58 7.78 -2.85
N SER A 77 -16.44 8.15 -4.12
CA SER A 77 -17.50 8.79 -4.90
C SER A 77 -18.62 7.77 -5.12
N ARG A 78 -19.84 8.14 -4.71
CA ARG A 78 -21.03 7.30 -4.96
C ARG A 78 -21.23 7.07 -6.46
N LYS A 79 -20.99 8.10 -7.29
CA LYS A 79 -21.04 8.01 -8.75
C LYS A 79 -20.06 6.98 -9.29
N ASP A 80 -18.83 6.95 -8.78
CA ASP A 80 -17.81 5.99 -9.24
C ASP A 80 -18.22 4.56 -8.86
N LEU A 81 -18.73 4.37 -7.64
CA LEU A 81 -19.21 3.06 -7.16
C LEU A 81 -20.37 2.55 -8.00
N GLU A 82 -21.35 3.40 -8.30
CA GLU A 82 -22.50 3.05 -9.14
C GLU A 82 -22.06 2.72 -10.57
N ALA A 83 -21.18 3.54 -11.16
CA ALA A 83 -20.64 3.31 -12.49
C ALA A 83 -19.79 2.03 -12.58
N ALA A 84 -19.04 1.69 -11.53
CA ALA A 84 -18.33 0.41 -11.47
C ALA A 84 -19.28 -0.76 -11.26
N SER A 85 -20.35 -0.57 -10.48
CA SER A 85 -21.31 -1.63 -10.17
C SER A 85 -22.06 -2.16 -11.38
N SER A 86 -22.26 -1.33 -12.41
CA SER A 86 -22.94 -1.72 -13.65
C SER A 86 -22.07 -2.52 -14.61
N LEU A 87 -20.75 -2.52 -14.41
CA LEU A 87 -19.78 -3.19 -15.28
C LEU A 87 -19.20 -4.47 -14.66
N LEU A 88 -19.09 -4.52 -13.33
CA LEU A 88 -18.45 -5.62 -12.63
C LEU A 88 -19.40 -6.81 -12.41
N SER A 89 -18.83 -8.02 -12.45
CA SER A 89 -19.58 -9.24 -12.16
C SER A 89 -20.03 -9.30 -10.70
N PRO A 90 -21.13 -10.01 -10.37
CA PRO A 90 -21.62 -10.12 -8.99
C PRO A 90 -20.56 -10.57 -7.98
N ARG A 91 -19.66 -11.48 -8.39
CA ARG A 91 -18.52 -11.91 -7.58
C ARG A 91 -17.64 -10.73 -7.18
N LEU A 92 -17.24 -9.89 -8.14
CA LEU A 92 -16.36 -8.74 -7.88
C LEU A 92 -17.06 -7.63 -7.08
N LEU A 93 -18.39 -7.52 -7.15
CA LEU A 93 -19.16 -6.59 -6.31
C LEU A 93 -19.10 -6.95 -4.83
N GLU A 94 -18.88 -8.22 -4.50
CA GLU A 94 -18.78 -8.74 -3.14
C GLU A 94 -17.33 -8.86 -2.65
N SER A 95 -16.36 -8.89 -3.57
CA SER A 95 -14.93 -8.91 -3.27
C SER A 95 -14.44 -7.65 -2.56
N ARG A 96 -13.67 -7.82 -1.48
CA ARG A 96 -13.05 -6.72 -0.73
C ARG A 96 -11.75 -6.25 -1.37
N ILE A 97 -11.87 -5.60 -2.52
CA ILE A 97 -10.73 -5.18 -3.36
C ILE A 97 -10.60 -3.66 -3.52
N PHE A 98 -11.52 -2.85 -2.97
CA PHE A 98 -11.49 -1.39 -3.09
C PHE A 98 -10.91 -0.69 -1.85
N PRO A 99 -10.06 0.34 -2.03
CA PRO A 99 -9.58 0.83 -3.32
C PRO A 99 -8.61 -0.18 -3.96
N ILE A 100 -8.58 -0.24 -5.30
CA ILE A 100 -7.60 -1.03 -6.04
C ILE A 100 -6.22 -0.41 -5.80
N ILE A 101 -5.29 -1.21 -5.29
CA ILE A 101 -3.97 -0.76 -4.89
C ILE A 101 -2.97 -1.05 -6.01
N PHE A 102 -2.44 0.00 -6.62
CA PHE A 102 -1.39 -0.07 -7.63
C PHE A 102 -0.03 0.18 -6.96
N SER A 103 0.75 -0.87 -6.74
CA SER A 103 2.09 -0.74 -6.15
C SER A 103 3.15 -0.52 -7.21
N ARG A 104 4.23 0.21 -6.90
CA ARG A 104 5.37 0.31 -7.81
C ARG A 104 6.02 -1.06 -7.99
N GLY A 105 6.27 -1.43 -9.25
CA GLY A 105 7.01 -2.66 -9.60
C GLY A 105 8.47 -2.36 -9.96
N GLU A 106 9.17 -3.40 -10.44
CA GLU A 106 10.53 -3.27 -10.97
C GLU A 106 10.56 -2.53 -12.32
N LEU A 107 9.49 -2.65 -13.11
CA LEU A 107 9.37 -1.97 -14.40
C LEU A 107 8.94 -0.51 -14.20
N GLU A 108 9.73 0.43 -14.71
CA GLU A 108 9.56 1.87 -14.47
C GLU A 108 8.18 2.40 -14.91
N ASP A 109 7.63 1.88 -16.00
CA ASP A 109 6.36 2.31 -16.60
C ASP A 109 5.17 1.39 -16.28
N ALA A 110 5.27 0.56 -15.25
CA ALA A 110 4.17 -0.28 -14.81
C ALA A 110 3.98 -0.28 -13.29
N TYR A 111 2.72 -0.49 -12.91
CA TYR A 111 2.32 -0.80 -11.55
C TYR A 111 1.96 -2.28 -11.44
N VAL A 112 1.99 -2.76 -10.20
CA VAL A 112 1.70 -4.14 -9.86
C VAL A 112 0.37 -4.23 -9.10
N LEU A 113 -0.47 -5.16 -9.54
CA LEU A 113 -1.65 -5.63 -8.82
C LEU A 113 -1.34 -7.02 -8.25
N ARG A 114 -1.54 -7.20 -6.95
CA ARG A 114 -1.12 -8.41 -6.21
C ARG A 114 -2.11 -9.55 -6.26
N ASP A 115 -3.35 -9.30 -6.69
CA ASP A 115 -4.40 -10.31 -6.71
C ASP A 115 -5.22 -10.28 -8.01
N ALA A 116 -5.73 -11.45 -8.38
CA ALA A 116 -6.44 -11.68 -9.63
C ALA A 116 -7.76 -10.90 -9.69
N GLU A 117 -8.44 -10.72 -8.56
CA GLU A 117 -9.73 -10.02 -8.51
C GLU A 117 -9.56 -8.52 -8.76
N SER A 118 -8.52 -7.90 -8.22
CA SER A 118 -8.17 -6.51 -8.50
C SER A 118 -7.75 -6.32 -9.95
N ALA A 119 -6.96 -7.23 -10.51
CA ALA A 119 -6.60 -7.23 -11.93
C ALA A 119 -7.82 -7.40 -12.84
N GLU A 120 -8.76 -8.26 -12.45
CA GLU A 120 -10.00 -8.49 -13.16
C GLU A 120 -10.96 -7.29 -13.09
N ALA A 121 -11.09 -6.66 -11.93
CA ALA A 121 -11.88 -5.45 -11.78
C ALA A 121 -11.28 -4.30 -12.59
N PHE A 122 -9.97 -4.08 -12.48
CA PHE A 122 -9.25 -3.07 -13.24
C PHE A 122 -9.48 -3.23 -14.75
N ARG A 123 -9.18 -4.42 -15.32
CA ARG A 123 -9.31 -4.64 -16.78
C ARG A 123 -10.74 -4.44 -17.28
N THR A 124 -11.73 -4.82 -16.47
CA THR A 124 -13.16 -4.68 -16.80
C THR A 124 -13.55 -3.20 -16.83
N LEU A 125 -13.13 -2.44 -15.82
CA LEU A 125 -13.47 -1.01 -15.70
C LEU A 125 -12.81 -0.14 -16.77
N ILE A 126 -11.62 -0.49 -17.25
CA ILE A 126 -10.96 0.21 -18.37
C ILE A 126 -11.29 -0.39 -19.75
N GLY A 127 -12.06 -1.48 -19.81
CA GLY A 127 -12.46 -2.12 -21.06
C GLY A 127 -11.32 -2.80 -21.85
N VAL A 128 -10.26 -3.28 -21.21
CA VAL A 128 -9.17 -4.00 -21.88
C VAL A 128 -9.31 -5.52 -21.74
N LYS A 129 -8.87 -6.26 -22.75
CA LYS A 129 -9.03 -7.73 -22.78
C LYS A 129 -8.17 -8.45 -21.75
N ARG A 130 -6.93 -7.98 -21.54
CA ARG A 130 -5.94 -8.66 -20.70
C ARG A 130 -5.02 -7.67 -20.00
N VAL A 131 -4.62 -8.07 -18.80
CA VAL A 131 -3.50 -7.51 -18.02
C VAL A 131 -2.49 -8.65 -17.92
N GLU A 132 -1.21 -8.36 -18.13
CA GLU A 132 -0.17 -9.40 -18.13
C GLU A 132 0.01 -9.97 -16.72
N ARG A 133 0.11 -11.30 -16.62
CA ARG A 133 0.32 -12.02 -15.36
C ARG A 133 1.75 -12.54 -15.32
N LEU A 134 2.45 -12.26 -14.23
CA LEU A 134 3.80 -12.72 -13.96
C LEU A 134 3.82 -14.15 -13.44
N ALA A 135 4.98 -14.79 -13.54
CA ALA A 135 5.23 -16.10 -12.94
C ALA A 135 5.06 -16.07 -11.41
N THR A 136 5.28 -14.91 -10.77
CA THR A 136 5.02 -14.66 -9.33
C THR A 136 3.54 -14.68 -8.97
N GLY A 137 2.65 -14.63 -9.95
CA GLY A 137 1.20 -14.56 -9.76
C GLY A 137 0.63 -13.13 -9.74
N GLU A 138 1.51 -12.12 -9.77
CA GLU A 138 1.17 -10.70 -9.84
C GLU A 138 0.79 -10.26 -11.26
N TYR A 139 0.25 -9.05 -11.40
CA TYR A 139 -0.20 -8.51 -12.68
C TYR A 139 0.36 -7.12 -12.96
N TYR A 140 0.86 -6.89 -14.18
CA TYR A 140 1.36 -5.59 -14.61
C TYR A 140 0.28 -4.74 -15.25
N ALA A 141 0.07 -3.55 -14.70
CA ALA A 141 -0.76 -2.49 -15.25
C ALA A 141 0.13 -1.34 -15.73
N TYR A 142 0.18 -1.11 -17.05
CA TYR A 142 0.91 0.02 -17.62
C TYR A 142 0.45 1.35 -17.01
N LYS A 143 1.40 2.25 -16.74
CA LYS A 143 1.17 3.56 -16.14
C LYS A 143 0.09 4.37 -16.86
N SER A 144 0.05 4.33 -18.19
CA SER A 144 -0.98 5.00 -19.00
C SER A 144 -2.39 4.48 -18.71
N LEU A 145 -2.56 3.17 -18.55
CA LEU A 145 -3.85 2.55 -18.21
C LEU A 145 -4.26 2.85 -16.78
N VAL A 146 -3.32 2.89 -15.84
CA VAL A 146 -3.59 3.29 -14.44
C VAL A 146 -4.03 4.75 -14.37
N ILE A 147 -3.34 5.65 -15.09
CA ILE A 147 -3.74 7.07 -15.17
C ILE A 147 -5.14 7.19 -15.80
N HIS A 148 -5.42 6.45 -16.87
CA HIS A 148 -6.74 6.43 -17.48
C HIS A 148 -7.83 5.95 -16.51
N PHE A 149 -7.58 4.85 -15.79
CA PHE A 149 -8.47 4.35 -14.75
C PHE A 149 -8.75 5.40 -13.67
N LEU A 150 -7.73 6.06 -13.14
CA LEU A 150 -7.88 7.08 -12.12
C LEU A 150 -8.57 8.35 -12.65
N SER A 151 -8.50 8.62 -13.96
CA SER A 151 -9.26 9.71 -14.58
C SER A 151 -10.77 9.42 -14.66
N LEU A 152 -11.15 8.14 -14.78
CA LEU A 152 -12.55 7.69 -14.83
C LEU A 152 -13.12 7.44 -13.44
N TYR A 153 -12.31 6.87 -12.55
CA TYR A 153 -12.70 6.33 -11.24
C TYR A 153 -11.73 6.79 -10.15
N SER A 154 -11.57 8.10 -10.01
CA SER A 154 -10.57 8.74 -9.13
C SER A 154 -10.58 8.25 -7.69
N SER A 155 -11.74 7.81 -7.19
CA SER A 155 -11.88 7.34 -5.82
C SER A 155 -11.75 5.81 -5.66
N LEU A 156 -11.69 5.04 -6.75
CA LEU A 156 -11.65 3.57 -6.70
C LEU A 156 -10.24 2.99 -6.70
N GLY A 157 -9.20 3.80 -6.88
CA GLY A 157 -7.83 3.34 -6.88
C GLY A 157 -6.89 4.24 -6.10
N VAL A 158 -5.78 3.66 -5.65
CA VAL A 158 -4.68 4.35 -5.00
C VAL A 158 -3.36 3.84 -5.55
N ILE A 159 -2.43 4.75 -5.78
CA ILE A 159 -1.04 4.40 -6.13
C ILE A 159 -0.23 4.40 -4.85
N THR A 160 0.51 3.32 -4.64
CA THR A 160 1.42 3.17 -3.51
C THR A 160 2.86 3.09 -4.00
N PRO A 161 3.82 3.71 -3.29
CA PRO A 161 5.24 3.57 -3.59
C PRO A 161 5.71 2.12 -3.49
#